data_AF-A0A538LM15-F1
#
_entry.id   AF-A0A538LM15-F1
#
_cell.length_a   1.000
_cell.length_b   1.000
_cell.length_c   1.000
_cell.angle_alpha   90.00
_cell.angle_beta   90.00
_cell.angle_gamma   90.00
#
_symmetry.space_group_name_H-M   'P 1'
#
loop_
_entity.id
_entity.type
_entity.pdbx_description
1 polymer ?
#
loop_
_entity_poly.entity_id
_entity_poly.type
_entity_poly.pdbx_seq_one_letter_code
_entity_poly.pdbx_strand_id
1 'polypeptide(L)'
;MGKGRLARARLKLPRLTRRVLLCTIAASAVLGGGTAGALMSIGRPPAHAVRGNGATHAPGSASIQIDPGGPIILAPEPTTPPAAATAPLPLPTPAHLSPPTPPPPPIGAAALSQISYPWQQLGYRIVFLGPRPDLMGQTIFDEHRIEIYLRSGESQLMVAHVIAHEIGHAADVAYNTSERRQQWLNLRGASTSQPWFGCEGCDDFSSPAGDYAETFSFWQVGPSADFSHLAPPPSPDQLRQLIPLFYASAPSASGGSGGSGSQPPPPSGGSGGPPSSSPPSGGQSCLTVVCTSRS
;
A
#
# COMPACT_ATOMS: atom_id res chain seq x y z
N MET A 1 51.03 56.93 34.24
CA MET A 1 50.64 55.51 34.01
C MET A 1 49.15 55.37 34.22
N GLY A 2 48.40 55.19 33.14
CA GLY A 2 46.93 55.38 33.09
C GLY A 2 46.12 54.18 33.57
N LYS A 3 45.01 54.47 34.26
CA LYS A 3 43.99 53.49 34.68
C LYS A 3 42.90 53.41 33.61
N GLY A 4 42.88 52.32 32.83
CA GLY A 4 41.83 52.03 31.85
C GLY A 4 40.58 51.43 32.50
N ARG A 5 39.44 52.11 32.35
CA ARG A 5 38.11 51.62 32.73
C ARG A 5 37.54 50.80 31.56
N LEU A 6 37.24 49.52 31.79
CA LEU A 6 36.49 48.69 30.85
C LEU A 6 34.99 49.00 30.99
N ALA A 7 34.43 49.64 29.97
CA ALA A 7 33.00 49.90 29.85
C ALA A 7 32.27 48.63 29.36
N ARG A 8 31.23 48.21 30.10
CA ARG A 8 30.30 47.16 29.72
C ARG A 8 29.41 47.65 28.57
N ALA A 9 29.51 47.02 27.41
CA ALA A 9 28.55 47.20 26.32
C ALA A 9 27.24 46.48 26.67
N ARG A 10 26.16 47.24 26.90
CA ARG A 10 24.79 46.71 26.93
C ARG A 10 24.25 46.73 25.50
N LEU A 11 24.16 45.55 24.86
CA LEU A 11 23.39 45.40 23.62
C LEU A 11 21.89 45.53 23.96
N LYS A 12 21.25 46.58 23.44
CA LYS A 12 19.78 46.73 23.46
C LYS A 12 19.20 45.87 22.33
N LEU A 13 18.42 44.84 22.65
CA LEU A 13 17.59 44.16 21.66
C LEU A 13 16.38 45.05 21.29
N PRO A 14 16.04 45.21 20.00
CA PRO A 14 14.82 45.87 19.58
C PRO A 14 13.60 44.97 19.86
N ARG A 15 12.55 45.59 20.40
CA ARG A 15 11.23 44.99 20.61
C ARG A 15 10.59 44.72 19.24
N LEU A 16 10.52 43.45 18.81
CA LEU A 16 9.65 43.08 17.70
C LEU A 16 8.20 43.01 18.19
N THR A 17 7.40 43.88 17.61
CA THR A 17 5.97 44.02 17.78
C THR A 17 5.23 42.80 17.24
N ARG A 18 4.38 42.24 18.11
CA ARG A 18 3.41 41.17 17.83
C ARG A 18 2.35 41.73 16.87
N ARG A 19 2.40 41.39 15.58
CA ARG A 19 1.29 41.61 14.64
C ARG A 19 0.44 40.35 14.59
N VAL A 20 -0.74 40.46 15.21
CA VAL A 20 -1.86 39.52 15.06
C VAL A 20 -2.42 39.72 13.65
N LEU A 21 -2.36 38.69 12.82
CA LEU A 21 -3.03 38.66 11.53
C LEU A 21 -4.41 38.01 11.72
N LEU A 22 -5.45 38.83 11.80
CA LEU A 22 -6.82 38.39 11.57
C LEU A 22 -6.99 38.16 10.06
N CYS A 23 -7.19 36.92 9.63
CA CYS A 23 -7.72 36.63 8.30
C CYS A 23 -9.25 36.63 8.38
N THR A 24 -9.85 37.69 7.85
CA THR A 24 -11.27 37.77 7.50
C THR A 24 -11.56 36.86 6.31
N ILE A 25 -12.48 35.91 6.48
CA ILE A 25 -13.08 35.13 5.39
C ILE A 25 -14.15 36.01 4.75
N ALA A 26 -13.94 36.39 3.49
CA ALA A 26 -14.98 36.96 2.64
C ALA A 26 -15.67 35.81 1.88
N ALA A 27 -16.93 35.55 2.22
CA ALA A 27 -17.82 34.68 1.46
C ALA A 27 -18.37 35.47 0.27
N SER A 28 -18.01 35.08 -0.96
CA SER A 28 -18.69 35.54 -2.17
C SER A 28 -19.70 34.49 -2.61
N ALA A 29 -20.97 34.78 -2.32
CA ALA A 29 -22.10 34.10 -2.94
C ALA A 29 -22.25 34.60 -4.38
N VAL A 30 -22.22 33.68 -5.36
CA VAL A 30 -22.64 33.95 -6.74
C VAL A 30 -24.02 33.35 -6.91
N LEU A 31 -25.03 34.21 -6.88
CA LEU A 31 -26.37 33.96 -7.40
C LEU A 31 -26.42 34.51 -8.83
N GLY A 32 -26.78 33.66 -9.78
CA GLY A 32 -27.04 34.04 -11.17
C GLY A 32 -27.69 32.88 -11.91
N GLY A 33 -29.02 32.91 -11.99
CA GLY A 33 -29.82 31.96 -12.76
C GLY A 33 -29.95 32.33 -14.24
N GLY A 34 -30.67 31.49 -14.97
CA GLY A 34 -31.31 31.89 -16.24
C GLY A 34 -31.13 30.92 -17.42
N THR A 35 -32.00 29.90 -17.46
CA THR A 35 -32.74 29.36 -18.63
C THR A 35 -32.17 29.52 -20.06
N ALA A 36 -32.04 28.40 -20.77
CA ALA A 36 -32.55 28.22 -22.14
C ALA A 36 -32.53 26.74 -22.54
N GLY A 37 -33.65 26.23 -23.04
CA GLY A 37 -33.78 24.86 -23.53
C GLY A 37 -33.17 24.66 -24.92
N ALA A 38 -32.88 23.41 -25.24
CA ALA A 38 -32.86 22.90 -26.61
C ALA A 38 -33.12 21.39 -26.60
N LEU A 39 -34.36 21.03 -26.95
CA LEU A 39 -34.73 19.72 -27.47
C LEU A 39 -34.08 19.54 -28.85
N MET A 40 -33.25 18.50 -29.04
CA MET A 40 -33.03 17.87 -30.36
C MET A 40 -32.79 16.37 -30.21
N SER A 41 -33.89 15.64 -30.22
CA SER A 41 -34.24 14.57 -31.16
C SER A 41 -33.17 13.97 -32.11
N ILE A 42 -33.16 12.63 -32.13
CA ILE A 42 -32.91 11.65 -33.23
C ILE A 42 -31.54 11.59 -33.94
N GLY A 43 -30.92 10.40 -33.89
CA GLY A 43 -29.83 10.05 -34.79
C GLY A 43 -29.18 8.67 -34.55
N ARG A 44 -29.95 7.58 -34.68
CA ARG A 44 -29.42 6.22 -34.95
C ARG A 44 -29.24 6.11 -36.47
N PRO A 45 -28.07 5.69 -37.01
CA PRO A 45 -27.92 4.35 -37.61
C PRO A 45 -26.43 3.89 -37.71
N PRO A 46 -26.08 2.84 -38.48
CA PRO A 46 -26.68 1.51 -38.63
C PRO A 46 -25.73 0.39 -38.15
N ALA A 47 -26.31 -0.80 -38.00
CA ALA A 47 -25.58 -2.06 -37.91
C ALA A 47 -24.84 -2.33 -39.22
N HIS A 48 -23.53 -2.57 -39.15
CA HIS A 48 -22.77 -3.16 -40.24
C HIS A 48 -22.36 -4.60 -39.88
N ALA A 49 -23.01 -5.50 -40.62
CA ALA A 49 -22.43 -6.66 -41.28
C ALA A 49 -21.54 -7.60 -40.45
N VAL A 50 -22.17 -8.69 -40.04
CA VAL A 50 -21.62 -10.04 -40.00
C VAL A 50 -20.78 -10.31 -41.25
N ARG A 51 -19.48 -10.57 -41.06
CA ARG A 51 -18.67 -11.31 -42.03
C ARG A 51 -17.84 -12.33 -41.27
N GLY A 52 -18.16 -13.60 -41.50
CA GLY A 52 -17.48 -14.73 -40.91
C GLY A 52 -16.05 -14.87 -41.42
N ASN A 53 -15.19 -15.36 -40.54
CA ASN A 53 -14.04 -16.17 -40.92
C ASN A 53 -14.14 -17.46 -40.13
N GLY A 54 -14.29 -18.56 -40.85
CA GLY A 54 -14.28 -19.90 -40.30
C GLY A 54 -12.90 -20.22 -39.73
N ALA A 55 -12.88 -20.63 -38.48
CA ALA A 55 -11.81 -21.44 -37.92
C ALA A 55 -12.42 -22.82 -37.66
N THR A 56 -12.29 -23.69 -38.66
CA THR A 56 -12.11 -25.13 -38.43
C THR A 56 -11.03 -25.32 -37.38
N HIS A 57 -11.33 -26.05 -36.29
CA HIS A 57 -10.51 -27.11 -35.69
C HIS A 57 -11.25 -27.65 -34.47
N ALA A 58 -11.84 -28.83 -34.63
CA ALA A 58 -12.43 -29.62 -33.56
C ALA A 58 -11.31 -30.24 -32.69
N PRO A 59 -11.40 -30.21 -31.35
CA PRO A 59 -10.64 -31.15 -30.54
C PRO A 59 -11.35 -32.50 -30.55
N GLY A 60 -10.65 -33.52 -31.05
CA GLY A 60 -11.10 -34.90 -31.06
C GLY A 60 -11.45 -35.38 -29.66
N SER A 61 -12.67 -35.90 -29.53
CA SER A 61 -13.07 -36.74 -28.41
C SER A 61 -12.36 -38.09 -28.57
N ALA A 62 -11.37 -38.37 -27.73
CA ALA A 62 -10.81 -39.70 -27.60
C ALA A 62 -11.79 -40.57 -26.81
N SER A 63 -12.66 -41.26 -27.53
CA SER A 63 -13.47 -42.37 -27.00
C SER A 63 -12.55 -43.56 -26.78
N ILE A 64 -12.34 -43.94 -25.51
CA ILE A 64 -11.72 -45.21 -25.15
C ILE A 64 -12.74 -46.31 -25.45
N GLN A 65 -12.51 -47.09 -26.51
CA GLN A 65 -13.18 -48.36 -26.73
C GLN A 65 -12.54 -49.41 -25.80
N ILE A 66 -13.36 -50.04 -24.95
CA ILE A 66 -12.97 -51.22 -24.19
C ILE A 66 -13.30 -52.45 -25.05
N ASP A 67 -12.26 -53.21 -25.38
CA ASP A 67 -12.32 -54.45 -26.16
C ASP A 67 -12.54 -55.65 -25.20
N PRO A 68 -13.65 -56.41 -25.30
CA PRO A 68 -13.93 -57.55 -24.44
C PRO A 68 -13.33 -58.82 -25.06
N GLY A 69 -12.03 -59.03 -24.92
CA GLY A 69 -11.40 -60.26 -25.43
C GLY A 69 -9.92 -60.50 -25.10
N GLY A 70 -9.26 -59.62 -24.33
CA GLY A 70 -7.85 -59.77 -23.99
C GLY A 70 -7.61 -60.80 -22.86
N PRO A 71 -6.51 -61.58 -22.90
CA PRO A 71 -6.15 -62.51 -21.84
C PRO A 71 -5.87 -61.77 -20.52
N ILE A 72 -6.39 -62.30 -19.42
CA ILE A 72 -6.14 -61.79 -18.06
C ILE A 72 -4.65 -61.97 -17.74
N ILE A 73 -3.90 -60.88 -17.74
CA ILE A 73 -2.54 -60.85 -17.18
C ILE A 73 -2.67 -60.75 -15.66
N LEU A 74 -2.30 -61.84 -14.96
CA LEU A 74 -2.15 -61.84 -13.51
C LEU A 74 -1.05 -60.84 -13.14
N ALA A 75 -1.40 -59.82 -12.36
CA ALA A 75 -0.46 -58.86 -11.80
C ALA A 75 0.56 -59.57 -10.89
N PRO A 76 1.85 -59.21 -10.93
CA PRO A 76 2.84 -59.73 -9.98
C PRO A 76 2.57 -59.21 -8.57
N GLU A 77 2.89 -60.03 -7.56
CA GLU A 77 2.79 -59.69 -6.14
C GLU A 77 3.56 -58.39 -5.79
N PRO A 78 3.07 -57.61 -4.81
CA PRO A 78 3.74 -56.39 -4.35
C PRO A 78 5.05 -56.74 -3.63
N THR A 79 6.18 -56.51 -4.30
CA THR A 79 7.51 -56.53 -3.68
C THR A 79 7.59 -55.43 -2.62
N THR A 80 7.89 -55.82 -1.39
CA THR A 80 8.09 -54.91 -0.26
C THR A 80 9.26 -53.96 -0.56
N PRO A 81 9.07 -52.62 -0.48
CA PRO A 81 10.15 -51.68 -0.69
C PRO A 81 11.22 -51.79 0.41
N PRO A 82 12.52 -51.69 0.08
CA PRO A 82 13.59 -51.70 1.07
C PRO A 82 13.48 -50.47 1.98
N ALA A 83 13.74 -50.68 3.27
CA ALA A 83 13.75 -49.65 4.29
C ALA A 83 14.70 -48.50 3.90
N ALA A 84 14.15 -47.30 3.77
CA ALA A 84 14.91 -46.08 3.51
C ALA A 84 15.83 -45.78 4.70
N ALA A 85 17.15 -45.78 4.45
CA ALA A 85 18.14 -45.31 5.40
C ALA A 85 17.88 -43.82 5.69
N THR A 86 17.62 -43.50 6.96
CA THR A 86 17.38 -42.13 7.43
C THR A 86 18.66 -41.31 7.26
N ALA A 87 18.65 -40.34 6.35
CA ALA A 87 19.72 -39.37 6.22
C ALA A 87 19.83 -38.54 7.51
N PRO A 88 21.05 -38.16 7.96
CA PRO A 88 21.23 -37.29 9.12
C PRO A 88 20.50 -35.96 8.90
N LEU A 89 19.73 -35.52 9.90
CA LEU A 89 19.13 -34.20 9.91
C LEU A 89 20.22 -33.14 9.71
N PRO A 90 20.04 -32.16 8.79
CA PRO A 90 20.98 -31.06 8.67
C PRO A 90 21.07 -30.33 10.01
N LEU A 91 22.31 -30.10 10.47
CA LEU A 91 22.58 -29.29 11.65
C LEU A 91 21.89 -27.93 11.49
N PRO A 92 21.28 -27.36 12.55
CA PRO A 92 20.71 -26.03 12.49
C PRO A 92 21.81 -25.04 12.10
N THR A 93 21.66 -24.42 10.93
CA THR A 93 22.47 -23.27 10.52
C THR A 93 22.38 -22.22 11.63
N PRO A 94 23.50 -21.68 12.14
CA PRO A 94 23.46 -20.61 13.12
C PRO A 94 22.57 -19.48 12.57
N ALA A 95 21.57 -19.08 13.35
CA ALA A 95 20.78 -17.90 13.01
C ALA A 95 21.76 -16.74 12.78
N HIS A 96 21.80 -16.22 11.55
CA HIS A 96 22.54 -15.00 11.26
C HIS A 96 21.92 -13.89 12.12
N LEU A 97 22.58 -13.57 13.23
CA LEU A 97 22.22 -12.41 14.03
C LEU A 97 22.55 -11.18 13.18
N SER A 98 21.50 -10.58 12.60
CA SER A 98 21.65 -9.30 11.91
C SER A 98 22.34 -8.31 12.85
N PRO A 99 23.37 -7.58 12.39
CA PRO A 99 24.05 -6.60 13.22
C PRO A 99 23.04 -5.57 13.75
N PRO A 100 23.22 -5.08 14.99
CA PRO A 100 22.31 -4.11 15.59
C PRO A 100 22.26 -2.84 14.72
N THR A 101 21.05 -2.35 14.48
CA THR A 101 20.84 -1.10 13.74
C THR A 101 21.48 0.07 14.50
N PRO A 102 22.34 0.88 13.86
CA PRO A 102 22.87 2.09 14.48
C PRO A 102 21.75 3.01 14.96
N PRO A 103 21.97 3.80 16.02
CA PRO A 103 20.98 4.77 16.46
C PRO A 103 20.70 5.81 15.35
N PRO A 104 19.47 6.33 15.24
CA PRO A 104 19.15 7.40 14.31
C PRO A 104 20.03 8.63 14.54
N PRO A 105 20.47 9.33 13.49
CA PRO A 105 21.06 10.66 13.65
C PRO A 105 20.03 11.64 14.22
N PRO A 106 20.46 12.80 14.80
CA PRO A 106 19.56 13.71 15.51
C PRO A 106 18.32 14.15 14.72
N ILE A 107 18.46 14.47 13.42
CA ILE A 107 17.32 14.83 12.57
C ILE A 107 16.37 13.65 12.34
N GLY A 108 16.89 12.43 12.18
CA GLY A 108 16.11 11.22 12.05
C GLY A 108 15.35 10.89 13.34
N ALA A 109 15.99 11.04 14.50
CA ALA A 109 15.34 10.87 15.80
C ALA A 109 14.22 11.91 16.01
N ALA A 110 14.46 13.18 15.68
CA ALA A 110 13.47 14.24 15.77
C ALA A 110 12.29 14.01 14.79
N ALA A 111 12.57 13.55 13.57
CA ALA A 111 11.55 13.18 12.60
C ALA A 111 10.69 12.00 13.09
N LEU A 112 11.31 10.93 13.57
CA LEU A 112 10.62 9.76 14.15
C LEU A 112 9.73 10.14 15.33
N SER A 113 10.11 11.14 16.13
CA SER A 113 9.29 11.59 17.28
C SER A 113 7.94 12.21 16.89
N GLN A 114 7.74 12.55 15.62
CA GLN A 114 6.44 13.03 15.10
C GLN A 114 5.50 11.88 14.74
N ILE A 115 6.02 10.65 14.61
CA ILE A 115 5.24 9.50 14.17
C ILE A 115 4.75 8.75 15.40
N SER A 116 3.43 8.79 15.62
CA SER A 116 2.75 8.15 16.74
C SER A 116 2.37 6.69 16.47
N TYR A 117 2.28 6.32 15.19
CA TYR A 117 1.92 4.98 14.76
C TYR A 117 2.94 3.94 15.25
N PRO A 118 2.50 2.79 15.81
CA PRO A 118 3.39 1.77 16.40
C PRO A 118 4.05 0.89 15.33
N TRP A 119 4.80 1.51 14.42
CA TRP A 119 5.37 0.87 13.22
C TRP A 119 6.30 -0.30 13.54
N GLN A 120 6.90 -0.36 14.73
CA GLN A 120 7.74 -1.48 15.14
C GLN A 120 6.97 -2.81 15.15
N GLN A 121 5.65 -2.78 15.32
CA GLN A 121 4.80 -3.97 15.25
C GLN A 121 4.71 -4.58 13.85
N LEU A 122 5.06 -3.80 12.80
CA LEU A 122 5.15 -4.30 11.43
C LEU A 122 6.37 -5.21 11.21
N GLY A 123 7.31 -5.26 12.17
CA GLY A 123 8.53 -6.05 12.07
C GLY A 123 9.64 -5.41 11.21
N TYR A 124 9.47 -4.15 10.80
CA TYR A 124 10.48 -3.44 10.00
C TYR A 124 11.56 -2.81 10.87
N ARG A 125 12.78 -2.72 10.33
CA ARG A 125 13.86 -1.86 10.85
C ARG A 125 13.99 -0.61 9.98
N ILE A 126 14.23 0.55 10.60
CA ILE A 126 14.55 1.80 9.87
C ILE A 126 16.04 2.04 9.98
N VAL A 127 16.71 2.23 8.84
CA VAL A 127 18.14 2.57 8.76
C VAL A 127 18.32 3.93 8.09
N PHE A 128 19.27 4.71 8.59
CA PHE A 128 19.62 6.01 8.03
C PHE A 128 20.95 5.90 7.30
N LEU A 129 20.94 6.29 6.03
CA LEU A 129 22.06 6.17 5.12
C LEU A 129 22.46 7.56 4.60
N GLY A 130 23.63 7.62 3.95
CA GLY A 130 24.08 8.82 3.24
C GLY A 130 23.17 9.17 2.06
N PRO A 131 23.34 10.37 1.48
CA PRO A 131 22.45 10.87 0.45
C PRO A 131 22.52 10.03 -0.82
N ARG A 132 21.36 9.85 -1.46
CA ARG A 132 21.25 9.38 -2.85
C ARG A 132 20.60 10.47 -3.72
N PRO A 133 21.02 10.61 -4.99
CA PRO A 133 20.46 11.63 -5.88
C PRO A 133 19.03 11.34 -6.31
N ASP A 134 18.66 10.06 -6.38
CA ASP A 134 17.41 9.55 -6.93
C ASP A 134 16.34 9.26 -5.88
N LEU A 135 16.74 9.01 -4.62
CA LEU A 135 15.84 8.56 -3.56
C LEU A 135 16.05 9.33 -2.25
N MET A 136 14.96 9.49 -1.50
CA MET A 136 14.97 9.98 -0.12
C MET A 136 14.58 8.89 0.87
N GLY A 137 13.75 7.95 0.45
CA GLY A 137 13.32 6.79 1.21
C GLY A 137 13.16 5.57 0.31
N GLN A 138 13.16 4.39 0.92
CA GLN A 138 12.75 3.15 0.26
C GLN A 138 12.37 2.08 1.28
N THR A 139 11.27 1.39 1.01
CA THR A 139 10.85 0.19 1.73
C THR A 139 11.25 -1.07 0.97
N ILE A 140 12.00 -1.94 1.63
CA ILE A 140 12.48 -3.23 1.11
C ILE A 140 11.72 -4.34 1.85
N PHE A 141 10.64 -4.80 1.23
CA PHE A 141 9.66 -5.70 1.85
C PHE A 141 10.27 -7.04 2.30
N ASP A 142 11.03 -7.71 1.42
CA ASP A 142 11.62 -9.02 1.71
C ASP A 142 12.59 -8.96 2.91
N GLU A 143 13.32 -7.86 3.04
CA GLU A 143 14.28 -7.66 4.13
C GLU A 143 13.65 -7.09 5.40
N HIS A 144 12.38 -6.69 5.37
CA HIS A 144 11.74 -5.91 6.42
C HIS A 144 12.60 -4.70 6.83
N ARG A 145 13.09 -3.95 5.83
CA ARG A 145 13.97 -2.79 6.01
C ARG A 145 13.38 -1.57 5.35
N ILE A 146 13.40 -0.44 6.04
CA ILE A 146 13.16 0.89 5.50
C ILE A 146 14.48 1.63 5.51
N GLU A 147 14.89 2.16 4.36
CA GLU A 147 16.08 2.97 4.19
C GLU A 147 15.70 4.44 4.04
N ILE A 148 16.37 5.32 4.78
CA ILE A 148 16.17 6.77 4.72
C ILE A 148 17.50 7.41 4.32
N TYR A 149 17.53 8.06 3.17
CA TYR A 149 18.73 8.67 2.58
C TYR A 149 18.77 10.16 2.92
N LEU A 150 19.52 10.51 3.97
CA LEU A 150 19.55 11.88 4.47
C LEU A 150 20.47 12.77 3.65
N ARG A 151 19.96 13.95 3.27
CA ARG A 151 20.74 15.00 2.60
C ARG A 151 21.01 16.17 3.54
N SER A 152 22.11 16.86 3.30
CA SER A 152 22.43 18.07 4.05
C SER A 152 21.39 19.16 3.78
N GLY A 153 20.87 19.78 4.83
CA GLY A 153 19.92 20.89 4.74
C GLY A 153 18.45 20.48 4.62
N GLU A 154 18.14 19.19 4.64
CA GLU A 154 16.74 18.74 4.72
C GLU A 154 16.08 19.22 6.01
N SER A 155 14.81 19.62 5.89
CA SER A 155 14.03 20.01 7.05
C SER A 155 13.57 18.78 7.82
N GLN A 156 13.40 18.92 9.14
CA GLN A 156 12.84 17.85 9.98
C GLN A 156 11.46 17.39 9.47
N LEU A 157 10.64 18.32 8.96
CA LEU A 157 9.32 18.04 8.41
C LEU A 157 9.41 17.14 7.17
N MET A 158 10.34 17.43 6.26
CA MET A 158 10.56 16.62 5.06
C MET A 158 11.05 15.21 5.43
N VAL A 159 11.99 15.10 6.37
CA VAL A 159 12.47 13.79 6.84
C VAL A 159 11.33 13.00 7.52
N ALA A 160 10.47 13.66 8.32
CA ALA A 160 9.32 13.01 8.95
C ALA A 160 8.29 12.53 7.93
N HIS A 161 8.02 13.34 6.91
CA HIS A 161 7.17 12.96 5.79
C HIS A 161 7.70 11.69 5.10
N VAL A 162 8.98 11.68 4.69
CA VAL A 162 9.57 10.51 4.01
C VAL A 162 9.50 9.26 4.89
N ILE A 163 9.84 9.37 6.18
CA ILE A 163 9.75 8.22 7.09
C ILE A 163 8.32 7.71 7.20
N ALA A 164 7.34 8.61 7.35
CA ALA A 164 5.94 8.23 7.43
C ALA A 164 5.45 7.58 6.13
N HIS A 165 5.88 8.08 4.97
CA HIS A 165 5.56 7.53 3.66
C HIS A 165 6.01 6.08 3.55
N GLU A 166 7.27 5.80 3.89
CA GLU A 166 7.81 4.44 3.86
C GLU A 166 7.12 3.50 4.86
N ILE A 167 6.78 4.00 6.05
CA ILE A 167 5.95 3.22 7.00
C ILE A 167 4.57 2.93 6.41
N GLY A 168 3.98 3.86 5.66
CA GLY A 168 2.73 3.68 4.93
C GLY A 168 2.81 2.50 3.97
N HIS A 169 3.85 2.41 3.14
CA HIS A 169 4.07 1.24 2.26
C HIS A 169 4.18 -0.06 3.04
N ALA A 170 4.95 -0.07 4.13
CA ALA A 170 5.06 -1.25 5.00
C ALA A 170 3.71 -1.67 5.60
N ALA A 171 2.88 -0.71 6.02
CA ALA A 171 1.54 -0.97 6.54
C ALA A 171 0.57 -1.48 5.46
N ASP A 172 0.65 -0.99 4.21
CA ASP A 172 -0.15 -1.49 3.09
C ASP A 172 0.12 -2.99 2.86
N VAL A 173 1.39 -3.37 2.74
CA VAL A 173 1.78 -4.76 2.51
C VAL A 173 1.42 -5.66 3.70
N ALA A 174 1.52 -5.13 4.93
CA ALA A 174 1.19 -5.91 6.13
C ALA A 174 -0.31 -6.19 6.29
N TYR A 175 -1.18 -5.24 5.94
CA TYR A 175 -2.57 -5.27 6.39
C TYR A 175 -3.63 -5.19 5.31
N ASN A 176 -3.29 -4.80 4.08
CA ASN A 176 -4.29 -4.67 3.03
C ASN A 176 -4.39 -5.90 2.12
N THR A 177 -5.63 -6.21 1.80
CA THR A 177 -6.02 -7.17 0.77
C THR A 177 -6.59 -6.42 -0.42
N SER A 178 -6.88 -7.13 -1.51
CA SER A 178 -7.56 -6.56 -2.69
C SER A 178 -8.88 -5.86 -2.32
N GLU A 179 -9.65 -6.40 -1.37
CA GLU A 179 -10.92 -5.83 -0.92
C GLU A 179 -10.72 -4.51 -0.17
N ARG A 180 -9.72 -4.45 0.71
CA ARG A 180 -9.39 -3.23 1.47
C ARG A 180 -8.82 -2.14 0.57
N ARG A 181 -8.01 -2.52 -0.43
CA ARG A 181 -7.52 -1.64 -1.49
C ARG A 181 -8.66 -1.09 -2.34
N GLN A 182 -9.65 -1.92 -2.65
CA GLN A 182 -10.84 -1.48 -3.34
C GLN A 182 -11.68 -0.50 -2.49
N GLN A 183 -11.80 -0.76 -1.19
CA GLN A 183 -12.42 0.16 -0.24
C GLN A 183 -11.68 1.49 -0.18
N TRP A 184 -10.33 1.47 -0.16
CA TRP A 184 -9.51 2.68 -0.22
C TRP A 184 -9.83 3.54 -1.44
N LEU A 185 -9.80 2.95 -2.63
CA LEU A 185 -10.10 3.65 -3.89
C LEU A 185 -11.51 4.26 -3.88
N ASN A 186 -12.50 3.52 -3.38
CA ASN A 186 -13.87 4.01 -3.24
C ASN A 186 -13.96 5.21 -2.28
N LEU A 187 -13.29 5.13 -1.12
CA LEU A 187 -13.25 6.21 -0.15
C LEU A 187 -12.56 7.44 -0.70
N ARG A 188 -11.48 7.26 -1.50
CA ARG A 188 -10.73 8.34 -2.14
C ARG A 188 -11.43 8.94 -3.37
N GLY A 189 -12.47 8.27 -3.89
CA GLY A 189 -13.12 8.66 -5.14
C GLY A 189 -12.22 8.45 -6.36
N ALA A 190 -11.26 7.53 -6.26
CA ALA A 190 -10.31 7.21 -7.32
C ALA A 190 -10.82 6.04 -8.18
N SER A 191 -10.27 5.91 -9.40
CA SER A 191 -10.63 4.81 -10.30
C SER A 191 -10.29 3.46 -9.67
N THR A 192 -11.22 2.52 -9.78
CA THR A 192 -11.08 1.15 -9.27
C THR A 192 -10.43 0.20 -10.28
N SER A 193 -10.22 0.66 -11.51
CA SER A 193 -9.67 -0.15 -12.60
C SER A 193 -8.15 -0.01 -12.78
N GLN A 194 -7.52 0.94 -12.08
CA GLN A 194 -6.08 1.13 -12.16
C GLN A 194 -5.33 0.11 -11.29
N PRO A 195 -4.14 -0.34 -11.70
CA PRO A 195 -3.28 -1.18 -10.86
C PRO A 195 -2.99 -0.51 -9.51
N TRP A 196 -3.01 -1.28 -8.43
CA TRP A 196 -2.73 -0.77 -7.08
C TRP A 196 -1.29 -0.29 -6.96
N PHE A 197 -0.36 -1.15 -7.35
CA PHE A 197 1.06 -0.84 -7.44
C PHE A 197 1.37 -0.23 -8.81
N GLY A 198 2.24 0.77 -8.82
CA GLY A 198 2.81 1.32 -10.05
C GLY A 198 3.73 0.33 -10.77
N CYS A 199 4.38 0.81 -11.84
CA CYS A 199 5.48 0.09 -12.47
C CYS A 199 6.81 0.34 -11.74
N GLU A 200 7.83 -0.46 -12.03
CA GLU A 200 9.20 -0.18 -11.57
C GLU A 200 9.68 1.17 -12.14
N GLY A 201 10.11 2.09 -11.28
CA GLY A 201 10.54 3.44 -11.68
C GLY A 201 9.42 4.42 -12.04
N CYS A 202 8.15 4.02 -11.93
CA CYS A 202 7.02 4.92 -12.09
C CYS A 202 6.93 5.95 -10.96
N ASP A 203 6.25 7.07 -11.23
CA ASP A 203 5.89 8.05 -10.20
C ASP A 203 4.98 7.42 -9.13
N ASP A 204 5.51 7.25 -7.93
CA ASP A 204 4.78 6.65 -6.82
C ASP A 204 3.56 7.49 -6.42
N PHE A 205 3.69 8.82 -6.42
CA PHE A 205 2.63 9.76 -6.02
C PHE A 205 1.38 9.70 -6.91
N SER A 206 1.50 9.13 -8.11
CA SER A 206 0.37 8.93 -9.03
C SER A 206 -0.30 7.55 -8.89
N SER A 207 0.24 6.66 -8.06
CA SER A 207 -0.29 5.32 -7.84
C SER A 207 -1.24 5.24 -6.64
N PRO A 208 -2.17 4.26 -6.59
CA PRO A 208 -2.95 3.97 -5.39
C PRO A 208 -2.12 3.63 -4.15
N ALA A 209 -1.04 2.87 -4.31
CA ALA A 209 -0.12 2.56 -3.22
C ALA A 209 0.57 3.82 -2.68
N GLY A 210 1.01 4.72 -3.57
CA GLY A 210 1.59 6.01 -3.17
C GLY A 210 0.57 6.92 -2.51
N ASP A 211 -0.67 7.03 -3.01
CA ASP A 211 -1.74 7.78 -2.32
C ASP A 211 -2.02 7.25 -0.90
N TYR A 212 -1.92 5.94 -0.71
CA TYR A 212 -2.01 5.31 0.60
C TYR A 212 -0.88 5.76 1.52
N ALA A 213 0.37 5.73 1.05
CA ALA A 213 1.56 6.16 1.79
C ALA A 213 1.56 7.68 2.08
N GLU A 214 1.10 8.49 1.13
CA GLU A 214 0.92 9.94 1.29
C GLU A 214 -0.15 10.28 2.30
N THR A 215 -1.29 9.59 2.26
CA THR A 215 -2.35 9.79 3.26
C THR A 215 -1.91 9.35 4.66
N PHE A 216 -1.07 8.31 4.76
CA PHE A 216 -0.45 7.94 6.03
C PHE A 216 0.47 9.05 6.55
N SER A 217 1.27 9.64 5.67
CA SER A 217 2.15 10.77 5.99
C SER A 217 1.37 12.01 6.42
N PHE A 218 0.30 12.36 5.70
CA PHE A 218 -0.64 13.40 6.07
C PHE A 218 -1.19 13.20 7.48
N TRP A 219 -1.58 11.97 7.81
CA TRP A 219 -2.17 11.63 9.09
C TRP A 219 -1.17 11.73 10.24
N GLN A 220 0.06 11.26 10.06
CA GLN A 220 1.07 11.23 11.12
C GLN A 220 1.77 12.57 11.31
N VAL A 221 2.07 13.27 10.20
CA VAL A 221 2.95 14.44 10.21
C VAL A 221 2.17 15.74 10.02
N GLY A 222 1.02 15.69 9.36
CA GLY A 222 0.11 16.81 9.18
C GLY A 222 -0.04 17.28 7.73
N PRO A 223 -0.83 18.35 7.50
CA PRO A 223 -1.33 18.69 6.16
C PRO A 223 -0.31 19.08 5.09
N SER A 224 0.92 19.38 5.49
CA SER A 224 2.03 19.70 4.59
C SER A 224 2.84 18.47 4.14
N ALA A 225 2.45 17.27 4.58
CA ALA A 225 3.13 16.01 4.31
C ALA A 225 2.29 15.10 3.40
N ASP A 226 1.67 15.70 2.37
CA ASP A 226 0.91 15.01 1.32
C ASP A 226 1.24 15.61 -0.04
N PHE A 227 1.74 14.76 -0.92
CA PHE A 227 2.13 15.03 -2.30
C PHE A 227 1.39 14.10 -3.28
N SER A 228 0.31 13.44 -2.85
CA SER A 228 -0.48 12.57 -3.73
C SER A 228 -1.00 13.33 -4.95
N HIS A 229 -0.82 12.74 -6.12
CA HIS A 229 -1.42 13.19 -7.38
C HIS A 229 -2.74 12.46 -7.69
N LEU A 230 -3.08 11.41 -6.93
CA LEU A 230 -4.26 10.59 -7.18
C LEU A 230 -5.55 11.29 -6.79
N ALA A 231 -5.54 11.96 -5.64
CA ALA A 231 -6.68 12.71 -5.12
C ALA A 231 -6.20 13.83 -4.19
N PRO A 232 -7.00 14.90 -3.97
CA PRO A 232 -6.66 15.95 -3.02
C PRO A 232 -6.43 15.39 -1.61
N PRO A 233 -5.75 16.15 -0.72
CA PRO A 233 -5.59 15.75 0.67
C PRO A 233 -6.92 15.38 1.32
N PRO A 234 -6.96 14.31 2.15
CA PRO A 234 -8.22 13.80 2.64
C PRO A 234 -8.92 14.79 3.57
N SER A 235 -10.25 14.93 3.39
CA SER A 235 -11.05 15.67 4.36
C SER A 235 -11.01 14.98 5.74
N PRO A 236 -11.30 15.68 6.85
CA PRO A 236 -11.34 15.04 8.17
C PRO A 236 -12.27 13.82 8.22
N ASP A 237 -13.39 13.85 7.51
CA ASP A 237 -14.37 12.77 7.46
C ASP A 237 -13.88 11.58 6.64
N GLN A 238 -13.18 11.86 5.54
CA GLN A 238 -12.55 10.83 4.73
C GLN A 238 -11.39 10.18 5.49
N LEU A 239 -10.54 10.98 6.15
CA LEU A 239 -9.43 10.48 6.93
C LEU A 239 -9.88 9.56 8.08
N ARG A 240 -10.98 9.91 8.77
CA ARG A 240 -11.57 9.03 9.80
C ARG A 240 -11.96 7.65 9.27
N GLN A 241 -12.37 7.56 8.00
CA GLN A 241 -12.72 6.29 7.36
C GLN A 241 -11.51 5.53 6.82
N LEU A 242 -10.43 6.25 6.48
CA LEU A 242 -9.19 5.67 5.97
C LEU A 242 -8.29 5.13 7.09
N ILE A 243 -8.25 5.76 8.27
CA ILE A 243 -7.38 5.35 9.40
C ILE A 243 -7.49 3.86 9.77
N PRO A 244 -8.69 3.23 9.85
CA PRO A 244 -8.79 1.80 10.12
C PRO A 244 -8.07 0.91 9.08
N LEU A 245 -7.85 1.42 7.87
CA LEU A 245 -7.15 0.68 6.82
C LEU A 245 -5.63 0.60 7.06
N PHE A 246 -5.07 1.42 7.97
CA PHE A 246 -3.67 1.35 8.38
C PHE A 246 -3.37 0.29 9.44
N TYR A 247 -4.38 -0.42 9.93
CA TYR A 247 -4.22 -1.45 10.96
C TYR A 247 -4.75 -2.79 10.47
N ALA A 248 -4.28 -3.88 11.09
CA ALA A 248 -4.85 -5.20 10.89
C ALA A 248 -6.38 -5.17 11.08
N SER A 249 -7.11 -5.84 10.18
CA SER A 249 -8.53 -6.09 10.42
C SER A 249 -8.71 -6.80 11.77
N ALA A 250 -9.69 -6.37 12.55
CA ALA A 250 -10.10 -7.15 13.71
C ALA A 250 -10.45 -8.57 13.24
N PRO A 251 -10.03 -9.64 13.95
CA PRO A 251 -10.46 -10.98 13.63
C PRO A 251 -11.99 -11.00 13.62
N SER A 252 -12.58 -11.42 12.51
CA SER A 252 -14.03 -11.62 12.44
C SER A 252 -14.41 -12.56 13.58
N ALA A 253 -15.30 -12.12 14.46
CA ALA A 253 -15.79 -12.95 15.55
C ALA A 253 -16.48 -14.19 14.95
N SER A 254 -15.74 -15.28 14.81
CA SER A 254 -16.24 -16.54 14.29
C SER A 254 -17.13 -17.18 15.37
N GLY A 255 -18.44 -17.13 15.17
CA GLY A 255 -19.33 -18.23 15.51
C GLY A 255 -19.51 -18.58 16.99
N GLY A 256 -19.99 -17.64 17.80
CA GLY A 256 -20.75 -17.97 19.01
C GLY A 256 -22.21 -18.23 18.66
N SER A 257 -22.51 -19.37 18.03
CA SER A 257 -23.88 -19.83 17.80
C SER A 257 -24.49 -20.26 19.14
N GLY A 258 -25.09 -19.30 19.85
CA GLY A 258 -26.01 -19.57 20.95
C GLY A 258 -27.33 -20.06 20.37
N GLY A 259 -27.61 -21.35 20.56
CA GLY A 259 -28.80 -22.00 20.01
C GLY A 259 -30.11 -21.44 20.55
N SER A 260 -31.10 -21.34 19.66
CA SER A 260 -32.50 -21.68 19.94
C SER A 260 -33.30 -21.73 18.65
N GLY A 261 -33.88 -22.90 18.36
CA GLY A 261 -35.22 -22.99 17.77
C GLY A 261 -35.33 -22.97 16.24
N SER A 262 -35.50 -24.17 15.69
CA SER A 262 -36.53 -24.51 14.68
C SER A 262 -36.19 -24.43 13.18
N GLN A 263 -36.17 -25.65 12.62
CA GLN A 263 -36.70 -26.08 11.31
C GLN A 263 -35.71 -26.18 10.12
N PRO A 264 -35.55 -27.38 9.50
CA PRO A 264 -34.66 -27.58 8.36
C PRO A 264 -35.33 -27.20 7.03
N PRO A 265 -34.63 -26.56 6.09
CA PRO A 265 -35.07 -26.46 4.69
C PRO A 265 -34.68 -27.71 3.88
N PRO A 266 -35.40 -28.02 2.77
CA PRO A 266 -35.12 -29.15 1.90
C PRO A 266 -33.89 -28.92 0.98
N PRO A 267 -33.32 -29.99 0.39
CA PRO A 267 -32.07 -29.90 -0.36
C PRO A 267 -32.31 -29.48 -1.81
N SER A 268 -31.51 -28.52 -2.30
CA SER A 268 -31.45 -28.18 -3.73
C SER A 268 -30.03 -27.86 -4.17
N GLY A 269 -29.51 -28.71 -5.06
CA GLY A 269 -28.79 -28.33 -6.28
C GLY A 269 -27.46 -27.60 -6.12
N GLY A 270 -26.35 -28.34 -6.24
CA GLY A 270 -25.00 -27.78 -6.30
C GLY A 270 -24.68 -27.01 -7.57
N SER A 271 -23.60 -26.24 -7.48
CA SER A 271 -22.60 -25.94 -8.52
C SER A 271 -21.40 -25.31 -7.83
N GLY A 272 -20.55 -26.14 -7.23
CA GLY A 272 -19.26 -25.73 -6.69
C GLY A 272 -18.31 -25.43 -7.83
N GLY A 273 -18.09 -24.15 -8.12
CA GLY A 273 -16.95 -23.72 -8.93
C GLY A 273 -15.65 -23.90 -8.14
N PRO A 274 -14.54 -24.31 -8.77
CA PRO A 274 -13.28 -24.48 -8.08
C PRO A 274 -12.77 -23.13 -7.52
N PRO A 275 -12.10 -23.13 -6.36
CA PRO A 275 -11.45 -21.92 -5.86
C PRO A 275 -10.39 -21.48 -6.87
N SER A 276 -10.51 -20.25 -7.34
CA SER A 276 -9.47 -19.58 -8.12
C SER A 276 -8.25 -19.41 -7.23
N SER A 277 -7.28 -20.31 -7.39
CA SER A 277 -5.95 -20.21 -6.80
C SER A 277 -5.25 -18.98 -7.37
N SER A 278 -5.15 -17.91 -6.58
CA SER A 278 -4.24 -16.81 -6.86
C SER A 278 -2.80 -17.35 -6.90
N PRO A 279 -1.97 -16.96 -7.88
CA PRO A 279 -0.57 -17.37 -7.92
C PRO A 279 0.20 -16.75 -6.74
N PRO A 280 1.29 -17.40 -6.29
CA PRO A 280 2.13 -16.87 -5.23
C PRO A 280 2.73 -15.52 -5.64
N SER A 281 2.74 -14.61 -4.67
CA SER A 281 3.33 -13.28 -4.70
C SER A 281 4.81 -13.35 -5.15
N GLY A 282 5.06 -13.21 -6.44
CA GLY A 282 6.37 -12.81 -6.94
C GLY A 282 6.59 -11.37 -6.50
N GLY A 283 7.65 -11.13 -5.73
CA GLY A 283 7.96 -9.83 -5.13
C GLY A 283 7.85 -8.70 -6.14
N GLN A 284 6.83 -7.85 -5.97
CA GLN A 284 6.80 -6.55 -6.60
C GLN A 284 7.65 -5.63 -5.73
N SER A 285 8.90 -5.48 -6.15
CA SER A 285 9.80 -4.46 -5.62
C SER A 285 9.33 -3.09 -6.12
N CYS A 286 8.63 -2.33 -5.27
CA CYS A 286 8.39 -0.89 -5.48
C CYS A 286 9.70 -0.14 -5.25
N LEU A 287 10.68 -0.37 -6.12
CA LEU A 287 12.07 0.03 -5.91
C LEU A 287 12.42 1.32 -6.66
N THR A 288 11.56 2.33 -6.68
CA THR A 288 11.98 3.70 -7.01
C THR A 288 10.88 4.73 -6.69
N VAL A 289 10.85 5.22 -5.45
CA VAL A 289 10.07 6.41 -5.07
C VAL A 289 10.95 7.63 -5.33
N VAL A 290 10.94 8.14 -6.56
CA VAL A 290 11.67 9.36 -6.89
C VAL A 290 10.90 10.55 -6.34
N CYS A 291 11.11 10.86 -5.06
CA CYS A 291 10.79 12.17 -4.49
C CYS A 291 11.73 13.22 -5.10
N THR A 292 11.43 13.73 -6.29
CA THR A 292 12.10 14.95 -6.79
C THR A 292 11.30 16.17 -6.39
N SER A 293 11.87 16.94 -5.46
CA SER A 293 11.48 18.33 -5.22
C SER A 293 11.63 19.11 -6.53
N ARG A 294 10.55 19.76 -7.00
CA ARG A 294 10.63 20.73 -8.09
C ARG A 294 11.61 21.85 -7.71
N SER A 295 12.51 22.14 -8.65
CA SER A 295 13.46 23.26 -8.68
C SER A 295 12.80 24.62 -8.56
#